data_AF-A0AAV9DDN9-F1
#
_entry.id   AF-A0AAV9DDN9-F1
#
_cell.length_a   1.000
_cell.length_b   1.000
_cell.length_c   1.000
_cell.angle_alpha   90.00
_cell.angle_beta   90.00
_cell.angle_gamma   90.00
#
_symmetry.space_group_name_H-M   'P 1'
#
loop_
_entity.id
_entity.type
_entity.pdbx_description
1 polymer ?
#
loop_
_entity_poly.entity_id
_entity_poly.type
_entity_poly.pdbx_seq_one_letter_code
_entity_poly.pdbx_strand_id
1 'polypeptide(L)'
;MTFAEGEGVQSAKPKGSACQATRTPDTCASSLTSPPSDPLPPNPTTADLISLSLSLPIRSLPAAQSMSQSILQSSQPSNLNKSNAARNCLELLSFSATRLNSTAQILQRGGGQIKTSRAYTSAALLYQYDCWSALKYVNDSQQVNATMSYLLSLIGFTSDSLSMLVALDRFGPDTSRWGPPKTERDGYFERTGSGGGGGGLAEGGVPGDLVVDATVCKGGGCEYRTVQDAVDRAPVWGDRRFVIYIKAGVYDEIVRVPFERTNVVFLGEGMGKTVITGNLNVGMVGVSTYNTATVGVSGDGFMAKDLTIENTAGPDAHQAVAFRSDSDLSVIESVEFRGHQDTLYAHSLRQQLSPAKGETDAVTAQGRTDPVQSTGFVFLNCSIDGDNEFMGYFYAKPAIHKVYLGRPWKEFSRTVFVDCYMGKVVCSDALEKRRLLCEGTP
;
A
#
# COMPACT_ATOMS: atom_id res chain seq x y z
N MET A 1 -61.77 30.56 -0.85
CA MET A 1 -60.99 30.77 0.39
C MET A 1 -61.17 29.50 1.20
N THR A 2 -60.14 28.86 1.75
CA THR A 2 -58.79 29.38 2.08
C THR A 2 -57.69 28.40 1.63
N PHE A 3 -56.43 28.83 1.73
CA PHE A 3 -55.28 28.29 1.00
C PHE A 3 -54.77 26.93 1.49
N ALA A 4 -54.10 26.21 0.58
CA ALA A 4 -53.13 25.18 0.93
C ALA A 4 -51.83 25.85 1.41
N GLU A 5 -51.29 25.39 2.53
CA GLU A 5 -49.93 25.74 2.96
C GLU A 5 -48.94 24.74 2.33
N GLY A 6 -47.85 25.27 1.79
CA GLY A 6 -46.92 24.50 0.95
C GLY A 6 -46.01 23.56 1.74
N GLU A 7 -45.57 22.50 1.06
CA GLU A 7 -44.52 21.63 1.55
C GLU A 7 -43.21 22.41 1.71
N GLY A 8 -42.84 22.70 2.96
CA GLY A 8 -41.53 23.26 3.27
C GLY A 8 -40.44 22.26 2.91
N VAL A 9 -39.51 22.65 2.03
CA VAL A 9 -38.33 21.85 1.68
C VAL A 9 -37.58 21.50 2.96
N GLN A 10 -37.62 20.22 3.34
CA GLN A 10 -36.87 19.74 4.50
C GLN A 10 -35.38 19.86 4.19
N SER A 11 -34.71 20.84 4.82
CA SER A 11 -33.26 20.91 4.86
C SER A 11 -32.72 19.57 5.34
N ALA A 12 -32.01 18.85 4.47
CA ALA A 12 -31.37 17.60 4.83
C ALA A 12 -30.49 17.82 6.07
N LYS A 13 -30.63 16.96 7.09
CA LYS A 13 -29.82 17.06 8.31
C LYS A 13 -28.34 17.03 7.91
N PRO A 14 -27.45 17.88 8.47
CA PRO A 14 -26.06 18.00 8.02
C PRO A 14 -25.33 16.65 7.87
N LYS A 15 -25.52 15.74 8.83
CA LYS A 15 -25.03 14.35 8.80
C LYS A 15 -25.44 13.57 7.53
N GLY A 16 -26.72 13.64 7.16
CA GLY A 16 -27.26 12.92 5.99
C GLY A 16 -26.77 13.47 4.65
N SER A 17 -26.51 14.78 4.59
CA SER A 17 -25.88 15.40 3.41
C SER A 17 -24.41 15.01 3.27
N ALA A 18 -23.65 14.99 4.37
CA ALA A 18 -22.24 14.64 4.33
C ALA A 18 -22.00 13.16 3.98
N CYS A 19 -22.89 12.26 4.42
CA CYS A 19 -22.82 10.84 4.05
C CYS A 19 -23.11 10.56 2.56
N GLN A 20 -23.61 11.51 1.77
CA GLN A 20 -23.71 11.34 0.30
C GLN A 20 -22.34 11.22 -0.37
N ALA A 21 -21.26 11.63 0.30
CA ALA A 21 -19.89 11.41 -0.17
C ALA A 21 -19.51 9.93 -0.29
N THR A 22 -20.14 9.03 0.47
CA THR A 22 -19.68 7.65 0.63
C THR A 22 -20.43 6.67 -0.28
N ARG A 23 -19.88 5.46 -0.42
CA ARG A 23 -20.51 4.35 -1.16
C ARG A 23 -21.70 3.74 -0.41
N THR A 24 -21.86 4.05 0.87
CA THR A 24 -22.86 3.48 1.79
C THR A 24 -23.51 4.57 2.65
N PRO A 25 -24.26 5.53 2.06
CA PRO A 25 -24.77 6.70 2.79
C PRO A 25 -25.63 6.35 4.01
N ASP A 26 -26.45 5.30 3.93
CA ASP A 26 -27.32 4.88 5.03
C ASP A 26 -26.52 4.28 6.20
N THR A 27 -25.48 3.51 5.90
CA THR A 27 -24.58 2.93 6.92
C THR A 27 -23.73 4.02 7.57
N CYS A 28 -23.20 4.96 6.78
CA CYS A 28 -22.52 6.16 7.28
C CYS A 28 -23.46 6.94 8.21
N ALA A 29 -24.66 7.29 7.74
CA ALA A 29 -25.61 8.09 8.51
C ALA A 29 -26.00 7.41 9.82
N SER A 30 -26.28 6.11 9.79
CA SER A 30 -26.58 5.29 10.97
C SER A 30 -25.42 5.30 11.97
N SER A 31 -24.18 5.13 11.48
CA SER A 31 -22.99 5.12 12.33
C SER A 31 -22.75 6.47 13.02
N LEU A 32 -23.04 7.58 12.33
CA LEU A 32 -22.97 8.95 12.87
C LEU A 32 -24.14 9.33 13.80
N THR A 33 -25.17 8.49 13.99
CA THR A 33 -26.25 8.74 14.97
C THR A 33 -25.95 8.24 16.38
N SER A 34 -25.01 7.30 16.53
CA SER A 34 -24.54 6.84 17.84
C SER A 34 -24.09 8.03 18.70
N PRO A 35 -24.44 8.08 20.00
CA PRO A 35 -24.06 9.22 20.85
C PRO A 35 -22.53 9.30 20.95
N PRO A 36 -21.90 10.38 20.48
CA PRO A 36 -20.48 10.58 20.71
C PRO A 36 -20.23 10.82 22.20
N SER A 37 -19.00 10.55 22.65
CA SER A 37 -18.54 10.94 24.00
C SER A 37 -18.60 12.46 24.18
N ASP A 38 -18.36 13.19 23.09
CA ASP A 38 -18.38 14.64 23.01
C ASP A 38 -19.47 15.08 22.02
N PRO A 39 -20.53 15.78 22.46
CA PRO A 39 -21.59 16.21 21.57
C PRO A 39 -21.06 17.20 20.53
N LEU A 40 -21.46 17.02 19.26
CA LEU A 40 -21.21 18.00 18.20
C LEU A 40 -21.74 19.39 18.60
N PRO A 41 -21.08 20.49 18.19
CA PRO A 41 -21.62 21.83 18.40
C PRO A 41 -22.96 22.01 17.67
N PRO A 42 -23.80 22.98 18.07
CA PRO A 42 -25.17 23.12 17.53
C PRO A 42 -25.25 23.25 16.00
N ASN A 43 -24.23 23.88 15.41
CA ASN A 43 -24.02 23.97 13.96
C ASN A 43 -22.67 23.32 13.64
N PRO A 44 -22.60 21.99 13.42
CA PRO A 44 -21.34 21.32 13.14
C PRO A 44 -20.82 21.71 11.77
N THR A 45 -19.54 22.09 11.73
CA THR A 45 -18.83 22.28 10.47
C THR A 45 -18.62 20.94 9.78
N THR A 46 -18.30 21.01 8.49
CA THR A 46 -17.93 19.84 7.69
C THR A 46 -16.69 19.12 8.25
N ALA A 47 -15.77 19.86 8.88
CA ALA A 47 -14.63 19.28 9.59
C ALA A 47 -15.07 18.51 10.85
N ASP A 48 -16.03 19.04 11.64
CA ASP A 48 -16.58 18.33 12.81
C ASP A 48 -17.27 17.02 12.42
N LEU A 49 -18.00 17.01 11.29
CA LEU A 49 -18.63 15.81 10.75
C LEU A 49 -17.59 14.75 10.32
N ILE A 50 -16.50 15.16 9.67
CA ILE A 50 -15.38 14.27 9.32
C ILE A 50 -14.69 13.76 10.59
N SER A 51 -14.40 14.63 11.55
CA SER A 51 -13.79 14.25 12.82
C SER A 51 -14.64 13.26 13.61
N LEU A 52 -15.97 13.42 13.60
CA LEU A 52 -16.90 12.43 14.15
C LEU A 52 -16.80 11.09 13.39
N SER A 53 -16.82 11.10 12.06
CA SER A 53 -16.66 9.89 11.25
C SER A 53 -15.35 9.17 11.55
N LEU A 54 -14.23 9.90 11.55
CA LEU A 54 -12.88 9.40 11.80
C LEU A 54 -12.71 8.87 13.23
N SER A 55 -13.47 9.39 14.19
CA SER A 55 -13.45 8.91 15.58
C SER A 55 -14.08 7.51 15.76
N LEU A 56 -14.84 7.01 14.78
CA LEU A 56 -15.41 5.66 14.80
C LEU A 56 -14.32 4.59 14.60
N PRO A 57 -13.56 4.56 13.49
CA PRO A 57 -12.51 3.55 13.30
C PRO A 57 -11.39 3.67 14.36
N ILE A 58 -11.05 4.88 14.81
CA ILE A 58 -10.10 5.09 15.91
C ILE A 58 -10.57 4.36 17.20
N ARG A 59 -11.86 4.45 17.55
CA ARG A 59 -12.41 3.79 18.75
C ARG A 59 -12.65 2.29 18.56
N SER A 60 -12.82 1.82 17.32
CA SER A 60 -12.94 0.39 17.00
C SER A 60 -11.60 -0.37 16.96
N LEU A 61 -10.49 0.30 16.65
CA LEU A 61 -9.18 -0.33 16.51
C LEU A 61 -8.70 -1.13 17.73
N PRO A 62 -8.81 -0.65 18.99
CA PRO A 62 -8.40 -1.41 20.16
C PRO A 62 -9.14 -2.75 20.33
N ALA A 63 -10.42 -2.81 19.93
CA ALA A 63 -11.18 -4.05 19.94
C ALA A 63 -10.67 -5.03 18.86
N ALA A 64 -10.42 -4.55 17.64
CA ALA A 64 -9.81 -5.37 16.58
C ALA A 64 -8.43 -5.92 16.99
N GLN A 65 -7.60 -5.09 17.62
CA GLN A 65 -6.30 -5.50 18.17
C GLN A 65 -6.48 -6.57 19.26
N SER A 66 -7.40 -6.38 20.21
CA SER A 66 -7.70 -7.37 21.27
C SER A 66 -8.19 -8.71 20.71
N MET A 67 -9.04 -8.68 19.67
CA MET A 67 -9.50 -9.89 18.98
C MET A 67 -8.33 -10.62 18.29
N SER A 68 -7.47 -9.91 17.57
CA SER A 68 -6.27 -10.48 16.93
C SER A 68 -5.24 -11.01 17.94
N GLN A 69 -5.07 -10.32 19.07
CA GLN A 69 -4.25 -10.79 20.19
C GLN A 69 -4.81 -12.09 20.80
N SER A 70 -6.14 -12.21 20.87
CA SER A 70 -6.82 -13.42 21.33
C SER A 70 -6.68 -14.59 20.34
N ILE A 71 -6.61 -14.31 19.03
CA ILE A 71 -6.26 -15.33 18.01
C ILE A 71 -4.81 -15.77 18.17
N LEU A 72 -3.88 -14.83 18.38
CA LEU A 72 -2.47 -15.15 18.58
C LEU A 72 -2.29 -16.08 19.79
N GLN A 73 -2.88 -15.73 20.93
CA GLN A 73 -2.83 -16.54 22.15
C GLN A 73 -3.44 -17.93 21.98
N SER A 74 -4.58 -18.06 21.29
CA SER A 74 -5.23 -19.35 21.04
C SER A 74 -4.52 -20.24 20.01
N SER A 75 -3.58 -19.68 19.25
CA SER A 75 -2.86 -20.37 18.17
C SER A 75 -1.47 -20.88 18.57
N GLN A 76 -0.93 -20.42 19.70
CA GLN A 76 0.41 -20.79 20.15
C GLN A 76 0.39 -22.04 21.05
N PRO A 77 1.39 -22.94 20.94
CA PRO A 77 2.46 -22.99 19.93
C PRO A 77 2.06 -23.77 18.65
N SER A 78 0.84 -24.30 18.58
CA SER A 78 0.48 -25.40 17.66
C SER A 78 0.21 -25.00 16.20
N ASN A 79 -0.20 -23.75 15.92
CA ASN A 79 -0.49 -23.29 14.56
C ASN A 79 0.34 -22.05 14.22
N LEU A 80 1.49 -22.26 13.56
CA LEU A 80 2.41 -21.21 13.15
C LEU A 80 1.82 -20.27 12.10
N ASN A 81 1.08 -20.78 11.11
CA ASN A 81 0.44 -19.97 10.08
C ASN A 81 -0.55 -18.97 10.71
N LYS A 82 -1.41 -19.45 11.61
CA LYS A 82 -2.41 -18.63 12.30
C LYS A 82 -1.78 -17.65 13.30
N SER A 83 -0.75 -18.08 14.02
CA SER A 83 0.05 -17.22 14.90
C SER A 83 0.74 -16.09 14.13
N ASN A 84 1.28 -16.37 12.94
CA ASN A 84 1.99 -15.38 12.13
C ASN A 84 1.00 -14.43 11.43
N ALA A 85 -0.14 -14.92 10.93
CA ALA A 85 -1.22 -14.08 10.42
C ALA A 85 -1.76 -13.11 11.50
N ALA A 86 -1.93 -13.58 12.74
CA ALA A 86 -2.35 -12.75 13.86
C ALA A 86 -1.30 -11.69 14.25
N ARG A 87 0.00 -12.04 14.25
CA ARG A 87 1.09 -11.08 14.49
C ARG A 87 1.18 -10.00 13.40
N ASN A 88 1.11 -10.39 12.12
CA ASN A 88 1.09 -9.42 11.02
C ASN A 88 -0.14 -8.50 11.11
N CYS A 89 -1.31 -9.04 11.47
CA CYS A 89 -2.49 -8.21 11.70
C CYS A 89 -2.30 -7.19 12.84
N LEU A 90 -1.70 -7.58 13.97
CA LEU A 90 -1.44 -6.67 15.09
C LEU A 90 -0.52 -5.50 14.69
N GLU A 91 0.52 -5.79 13.91
CA GLU A 91 1.43 -4.79 13.32
C GLU A 91 0.67 -3.83 12.38
N LEU A 92 -0.09 -4.36 11.43
CA LEU A 92 -0.89 -3.56 10.49
C LEU A 92 -1.95 -2.69 11.20
N LEU A 93 -2.63 -3.22 12.23
CA LEU A 93 -3.58 -2.45 13.02
C LEU A 93 -2.90 -1.35 13.86
N SER A 94 -1.65 -1.56 14.30
CA SER A 94 -0.83 -0.50 14.91
C SER A 94 -0.56 0.64 13.92
N PHE A 95 -0.12 0.32 12.70
CA PHE A 95 0.13 1.34 11.66
C PHE A 95 -1.17 2.09 11.29
N SER A 96 -2.30 1.36 11.20
CA SER A 96 -3.62 1.96 11.01
C SER A 96 -3.97 2.96 12.12
N ALA A 97 -3.76 2.61 13.38
CA ALA A 97 -4.03 3.49 14.51
C ALA A 97 -3.20 4.78 14.43
N THR A 98 -1.91 4.66 14.14
CA THR A 98 -1.02 5.83 14.01
C THR A 98 -1.45 6.74 12.86
N ARG A 99 -1.77 6.19 11.69
CA ARG A 99 -2.24 6.98 10.54
C ARG A 99 -3.55 7.71 10.81
N LEU A 100 -4.55 7.05 11.40
CA LEU A 100 -5.84 7.70 11.72
C LEU A 100 -5.69 8.77 12.80
N ASN A 101 -4.88 8.54 13.83
CA ASN A 101 -4.57 9.55 14.84
C ASN A 101 -3.84 10.76 14.25
N SER A 102 -2.88 10.55 13.34
CA SER A 102 -2.24 11.63 12.60
C SER A 102 -3.23 12.43 11.75
N THR A 103 -4.16 11.76 11.05
CA THR A 103 -5.27 12.42 10.34
C THR A 103 -6.12 13.27 11.30
N ALA A 104 -6.49 12.74 12.47
CA ALA A 104 -7.30 13.45 13.46
C ALA A 104 -6.59 14.72 13.98
N GLN A 105 -5.28 14.64 14.25
CA GLN A 105 -4.47 15.79 14.66
C GLN A 105 -4.37 16.86 13.56
N ILE A 106 -4.26 16.47 12.28
CA ILE A 106 -4.26 17.42 11.15
C ILE A 106 -5.61 18.16 11.07
N LEU A 107 -6.73 17.45 11.23
CA LEU A 107 -8.07 18.07 11.22
C LEU A 107 -8.26 19.03 12.40
N GLN A 108 -7.84 18.64 13.62
CA GLN A 108 -7.88 19.50 14.81
C GLN A 108 -7.07 20.80 14.66
N ARG A 109 -6.00 20.78 13.87
CA ARG A 109 -5.16 21.96 13.56
C ARG A 109 -5.71 22.82 12.39
N GLY A 110 -6.97 22.63 12.01
CA GLY A 110 -7.63 23.42 10.95
C GLY A 110 -7.54 22.83 9.54
N GLY A 111 -7.13 21.56 9.38
CA GLY A 111 -7.32 20.80 8.14
C GLY A 111 -6.47 21.22 6.93
N GLY A 112 -5.49 22.12 7.09
CA GLY A 112 -4.67 22.66 5.99
C GLY A 112 -3.81 21.65 5.22
N GLN A 113 -3.77 20.38 5.62
CA GLN A 113 -3.06 19.28 4.95
C GLN A 113 -4.02 18.17 4.50
N ILE A 114 -5.13 18.53 3.88
CA ILE A 114 -6.20 17.59 3.49
C ILE A 114 -5.70 16.44 2.58
N LYS A 115 -4.69 16.67 1.72
CA LYS A 115 -4.05 15.62 0.91
C LYS A 115 -3.34 14.58 1.77
N THR A 116 -2.59 15.01 2.79
CA THR A 116 -1.94 14.14 3.78
C THR A 116 -2.97 13.36 4.58
N SER A 117 -4.06 14.02 5.02
CA SER A 117 -5.20 13.36 5.67
C SER A 117 -5.82 12.25 4.82
N ARG A 118 -5.98 12.48 3.50
CA ARG A 118 -6.43 11.46 2.55
C ARG A 118 -5.43 10.31 2.44
N ALA A 119 -4.14 10.62 2.25
CA ALA A 119 -3.09 9.61 2.12
C ALA A 119 -3.00 8.69 3.35
N TYR A 120 -2.96 9.28 4.56
CA TYR A 120 -2.89 8.52 5.82
C TYR A 120 -4.15 7.68 6.05
N THR A 121 -5.34 8.23 5.84
CA THR A 121 -6.59 7.46 5.98
C THR A 121 -6.71 6.35 4.93
N SER A 122 -6.18 6.59 3.72
CA SER A 122 -6.07 5.59 2.65
C SER A 122 -5.10 4.45 3.01
N ALA A 123 -3.98 4.75 3.66
CA ALA A 123 -3.05 3.75 4.18
C ALA A 123 -3.65 2.94 5.33
N ALA A 124 -4.33 3.60 6.29
CA ALA A 124 -5.05 2.92 7.37
C ALA A 124 -6.10 1.92 6.84
N LEU A 125 -6.87 2.32 5.83
CA LEU A 125 -7.84 1.44 5.15
C LEU A 125 -7.17 0.19 4.55
N LEU A 126 -5.99 0.35 3.95
CA LEU A 126 -5.22 -0.75 3.38
C LEU A 126 -4.69 -1.69 4.47
N TYR A 127 -4.09 -1.17 5.54
CA TYR A 127 -3.58 -2.00 6.64
C TYR A 127 -4.69 -2.83 7.33
N GLN A 128 -5.88 -2.25 7.51
CA GLN A 128 -7.05 -2.99 8.01
C GLN A 128 -7.48 -4.10 7.05
N TYR A 129 -7.48 -3.82 5.74
CA TYR A 129 -7.77 -4.82 4.71
C TYR A 129 -6.72 -5.94 4.68
N ASP A 130 -5.44 -5.63 4.84
CA ASP A 130 -4.37 -6.62 4.80
C ASP A 130 -4.36 -7.50 6.05
N CYS A 131 -4.69 -6.96 7.23
CA CYS A 131 -5.01 -7.78 8.41
C CYS A 131 -6.17 -8.76 8.10
N TRP A 132 -7.29 -8.28 7.56
CA TRP A 132 -8.43 -9.13 7.20
C TRP A 132 -8.05 -10.20 6.16
N SER A 133 -7.25 -9.81 5.16
CA SER A 133 -6.76 -10.68 4.09
C SER A 133 -5.86 -11.78 4.66
N ALA A 134 -4.96 -11.47 5.59
CA ALA A 134 -4.11 -12.45 6.27
C ALA A 134 -4.95 -13.47 7.06
N LEU A 135 -5.94 -13.00 7.83
CA LEU A 135 -6.83 -13.88 8.59
C LEU A 135 -7.71 -14.79 7.69
N LYS A 136 -8.08 -14.34 6.48
CA LYS A 136 -8.86 -15.12 5.52
C LYS A 136 -8.20 -16.47 5.15
N TYR A 137 -6.87 -16.53 5.10
CA TYR A 137 -6.13 -17.75 4.78
C TYR A 137 -6.01 -18.74 5.95
N VAL A 138 -6.42 -18.32 7.16
CA VAL A 138 -6.39 -19.13 8.39
C VAL A 138 -7.76 -19.14 9.10
N ASN A 139 -8.85 -18.96 8.33
CA ASN A 139 -10.22 -18.92 8.85
C ASN A 139 -10.75 -20.33 9.18
N ASP A 140 -10.15 -20.95 10.19
CA ASP A 140 -10.43 -22.31 10.67
C ASP A 140 -11.34 -22.35 11.92
N SER A 141 -11.67 -21.19 12.51
CA SER A 141 -12.47 -21.11 13.74
C SER A 141 -13.40 -19.90 13.79
N GLN A 142 -14.49 -20.03 14.57
CA GLN A 142 -15.47 -18.97 14.80
C GLN A 142 -14.83 -17.67 15.33
N GLN A 143 -13.74 -17.78 16.10
CA GLN A 143 -12.97 -16.64 16.59
C GLN A 143 -12.34 -15.83 15.44
N VAL A 144 -11.77 -16.51 14.44
CA VAL A 144 -11.19 -15.86 13.26
C VAL A 144 -12.31 -15.23 12.42
N ASN A 145 -13.38 -15.96 12.17
CA ASN A 145 -14.52 -15.46 11.39
C ASN A 145 -15.19 -14.23 12.03
N ALA A 146 -15.36 -14.22 13.36
CA ALA A 146 -15.88 -13.07 14.10
C ALA A 146 -14.94 -11.85 14.01
N THR A 147 -13.63 -12.07 14.12
CA THR A 147 -12.61 -11.01 13.99
C THR A 147 -12.60 -10.43 12.58
N MET A 148 -12.66 -11.28 11.54
CA MET A 148 -12.81 -10.86 10.16
C MET A 148 -14.10 -10.06 9.93
N SER A 149 -15.20 -10.44 10.57
CA SER A 149 -16.47 -9.72 10.46
C SER A 149 -16.39 -8.32 11.11
N TYR A 150 -15.71 -8.22 12.27
CA TYR A 150 -15.44 -6.94 12.92
C TYR A 150 -14.54 -6.03 12.07
N LEU A 151 -13.50 -6.59 11.45
CA LEU A 151 -12.60 -5.87 10.56
C LEU A 151 -13.31 -5.30 9.33
N LEU A 152 -14.31 -6.01 8.76
CA LEU A 152 -15.11 -5.47 7.65
C LEU A 152 -15.89 -4.21 8.05
N SER A 153 -16.45 -4.15 9.26
CA SER A 153 -17.10 -2.94 9.79
C SER A 153 -16.10 -1.80 9.99
N LEU A 154 -14.91 -2.10 10.53
CA LEU A 154 -13.83 -1.11 10.72
C LEU A 154 -13.33 -0.53 9.38
N ILE A 155 -13.18 -1.38 8.36
CA ILE A 155 -12.87 -1.00 6.98
C ILE A 155 -13.96 -0.08 6.42
N GLY A 156 -15.24 -0.40 6.66
CA GLY A 156 -16.38 0.44 6.30
C GLY A 156 -16.29 1.86 6.89
N PHE A 157 -16.13 1.98 8.22
CA PHE A 157 -16.02 3.29 8.88
C PHE A 157 -14.80 4.11 8.40
N THR A 158 -13.70 3.43 8.06
CA THR A 158 -12.51 4.08 7.51
C THR A 158 -12.73 4.54 6.06
N SER A 159 -13.43 3.76 5.23
CA SER A 159 -13.82 4.13 3.86
C SER A 159 -14.82 5.29 3.83
N ASP A 160 -15.82 5.30 4.72
CA ASP A 160 -16.74 6.44 4.89
C ASP A 160 -15.98 7.73 5.24
N SER A 161 -15.05 7.65 6.21
CA SER A 161 -14.21 8.79 6.63
C SER A 161 -13.32 9.30 5.50
N LEU A 162 -12.69 8.38 4.75
CA LEU A 162 -11.86 8.71 3.59
C LEU A 162 -12.68 9.35 2.46
N SER A 163 -13.91 8.87 2.24
CA SER A 163 -14.85 9.41 1.25
C SER A 163 -15.21 10.87 1.56
N MET A 164 -15.52 11.18 2.82
CA MET A 164 -15.81 12.55 3.26
C MET A 164 -14.58 13.47 3.16
N LEU A 165 -13.37 12.98 3.43
CA LEU A 165 -12.13 13.73 3.22
C LEU A 165 -11.89 14.07 1.73
N VAL A 166 -12.16 13.14 0.82
CA VAL A 166 -12.09 13.39 -0.64
C VAL A 166 -13.15 14.38 -1.10
N ALA A 167 -14.38 14.28 -0.58
CA ALA A 167 -15.45 15.20 -0.94
C ALA A 167 -15.16 16.63 -0.47
N LEU A 168 -14.61 16.81 0.75
CA LEU A 168 -14.16 18.11 1.25
C LEU A 168 -13.08 18.73 0.37
N ASP A 169 -12.03 17.97 0.04
CA ASP A 169 -10.92 18.41 -0.81
C ASP A 169 -11.39 18.78 -2.23
N ARG A 170 -12.37 18.05 -2.77
CA ARG A 170 -12.87 18.23 -4.14
C ARG A 170 -13.91 19.34 -4.29
N PHE A 171 -14.83 19.45 -3.34
CA PHE A 171 -16.03 20.30 -3.46
C PHE A 171 -16.06 21.46 -2.45
N GLY A 172 -15.14 21.47 -1.48
CA GLY A 172 -15.18 22.38 -0.34
C GLY A 172 -16.18 21.92 0.73
N PRO A 173 -16.49 22.80 1.70
CA PRO A 173 -17.34 22.46 2.85
C PRO A 173 -18.83 22.28 2.49
N ASP A 174 -19.25 22.68 1.29
CA ASP A 174 -20.63 22.56 0.81
C ASP A 174 -20.99 21.09 0.52
N THR A 175 -21.64 20.45 1.50
CA THR A 175 -22.07 19.05 1.45
C THR A 175 -23.19 18.80 0.44
N SER A 176 -23.86 19.82 -0.10
CA SER A 176 -24.88 19.62 -1.16
C SER A 176 -24.26 19.16 -2.49
N ARG A 177 -22.96 19.42 -2.66
CA ARG A 177 -22.16 19.04 -3.84
C ARG A 177 -21.44 17.72 -3.67
N TRP A 178 -21.53 17.12 -2.48
CA TRP A 178 -20.87 15.86 -2.16
C TRP A 178 -21.65 14.70 -2.78
N GLY A 179 -20.91 13.71 -3.26
CA GLY A 179 -21.44 12.53 -3.94
C GLY A 179 -20.40 11.41 -3.95
N PRO A 180 -20.78 10.19 -4.37
CA PRO A 180 -19.91 9.04 -4.28
C PRO A 180 -18.55 9.22 -4.98
N PRO A 181 -17.51 8.50 -4.52
CA PRO A 181 -16.15 8.62 -5.03
C PRO A 181 -16.08 8.28 -6.52
N LYS A 182 -15.27 9.02 -7.27
CA LYS A 182 -15.04 8.78 -8.71
C LYS A 182 -13.58 8.45 -8.97
N THR A 183 -13.36 7.62 -9.99
CA THR A 183 -12.06 7.12 -10.43
C THR A 183 -11.72 7.60 -11.84
N GLU A 184 -10.54 7.23 -12.30
CA GLU A 184 -10.07 7.46 -13.67
C GLU A 184 -11.02 6.81 -14.71
N ARG A 185 -11.71 5.72 -14.34
CA ARG A 185 -12.72 5.05 -15.18
C ARG A 185 -13.97 5.92 -15.40
N ASP A 186 -14.26 6.80 -14.46
CA ASP A 186 -15.38 7.75 -14.50
C ASP A 186 -14.98 9.09 -15.19
N GLY A 187 -13.81 9.12 -15.84
CA GLY A 187 -13.20 10.34 -16.39
C GLY A 187 -12.69 11.32 -15.34
N TYR A 188 -12.61 10.91 -14.07
CA TYR A 188 -12.06 11.76 -13.00
C TYR A 188 -10.54 11.61 -12.90
N PHE A 189 -9.84 12.67 -13.27
CA PHE A 189 -8.43 12.86 -12.96
C PHE A 189 -8.29 13.99 -11.95
N GLU A 190 -7.48 13.77 -10.92
CA GLU A 190 -7.23 14.77 -9.89
C GLU A 190 -6.44 15.94 -10.51
N ARG A 191 -7.00 17.15 -10.43
CA ARG A 191 -6.36 18.34 -11.00
C ARG A 191 -5.08 18.68 -10.24
N THR A 192 -3.96 18.73 -10.95
CA THR A 192 -2.78 19.47 -10.50
C THR A 192 -3.19 20.93 -10.28
N GLY A 193 -3.05 21.42 -9.05
CA GLY A 193 -3.60 22.72 -8.67
C GLY A 193 -2.92 23.89 -9.39
N SER A 194 -3.68 24.94 -9.71
CA SER A 194 -3.17 26.18 -10.31
C SER A 194 -2.37 27.06 -9.33
N GLY A 195 -1.54 26.43 -8.49
CA GLY A 195 -0.72 27.06 -7.45
C GLY A 195 0.80 26.85 -7.64
N GLY A 196 1.21 26.24 -8.75
CA GLY A 196 2.58 26.17 -9.21
C GLY A 196 2.58 26.27 -10.74
N GLY A 197 3.57 26.95 -11.31
CA GLY A 197 3.68 27.12 -12.77
C GLY A 197 3.86 25.80 -13.50
N GLY A 198 3.78 25.84 -14.83
CA GLY A 198 4.13 24.69 -15.67
C GLY A 198 5.59 24.28 -15.47
N GLY A 199 5.80 23.31 -14.57
CA GLY A 199 7.01 22.52 -14.44
C GLY A 199 6.75 21.12 -14.99
N GLY A 200 7.81 20.42 -15.36
CA GLY A 200 7.71 19.00 -15.71
C GLY A 200 7.26 18.16 -14.51
N LEU A 201 7.29 16.83 -14.71
CA LEU A 201 7.44 15.89 -13.61
C LEU A 201 8.54 16.45 -12.69
N ALA A 202 8.24 16.59 -11.39
CA ALA A 202 9.17 17.24 -10.46
C ALA A 202 10.56 16.60 -10.56
N GLU A 203 11.62 17.36 -10.28
CA GLU A 203 12.98 16.85 -10.09
C GLU A 203 13.03 15.99 -8.80
N GLY A 204 12.37 14.84 -8.87
CA GLY A 204 12.33 13.81 -7.86
C GLY A 204 13.45 12.80 -8.11
N GLY A 205 14.07 12.36 -7.03
CA GLY A 205 15.23 11.49 -7.05
C GLY A 205 15.86 11.45 -5.67
N VAL A 206 16.84 10.58 -5.52
CA VAL A 206 17.68 10.52 -4.32
C VAL A 206 18.77 11.60 -4.47
N PRO A 207 18.87 12.58 -3.55
CA PRO A 207 19.80 13.70 -3.70
C PRO A 207 21.25 13.26 -3.89
N GLY A 208 22.00 13.99 -4.71
CA GLY A 208 23.40 13.67 -5.02
C GLY A 208 24.40 14.06 -3.92
N ASP A 209 24.00 14.93 -2.99
CA ASP A 209 24.83 15.56 -1.97
C ASP A 209 24.61 14.97 -0.55
N LEU A 210 24.31 13.67 -0.49
CA LEU A 210 24.03 12.97 0.77
C LEU A 210 25.29 12.70 1.61
N VAL A 211 25.22 13.05 2.89
CA VAL A 211 26.25 12.73 3.90
C VAL A 211 25.99 11.33 4.45
N VAL A 212 26.97 10.44 4.33
CA VAL A 212 26.89 9.05 4.82
C VAL A 212 26.94 9.02 6.35
N ASP A 213 25.99 8.31 6.97
CA ASP A 213 25.90 8.11 8.41
C ASP A 213 26.45 6.76 8.88
N ALA A 214 26.24 5.72 8.07
CA ALA A 214 26.64 4.35 8.39
C ALA A 214 27.22 3.67 7.15
N THR A 215 28.20 2.78 7.33
CA THR A 215 28.80 2.01 6.23
C THR A 215 28.66 0.52 6.45
N VAL A 216 28.21 -0.19 5.43
CA VAL A 216 28.02 -1.65 5.43
C VAL A 216 29.02 -2.27 4.45
N CYS A 217 29.79 -3.26 4.90
CA CYS A 217 30.47 -4.19 3.99
C CYS A 217 30.83 -5.53 4.61
N LYS A 218 30.91 -6.57 3.76
CA LYS A 218 31.38 -7.91 4.15
C LYS A 218 32.86 -7.96 4.56
N GLY A 219 33.66 -6.98 4.14
CA GLY A 219 35.09 -6.90 4.44
C GLY A 219 35.42 -6.37 5.83
N GLY A 220 36.68 -5.95 6.00
CA GLY A 220 37.09 -5.07 7.10
C GLY A 220 36.98 -3.60 6.70
N GLY A 221 36.92 -2.70 7.68
CA GLY A 221 36.93 -1.24 7.44
C GLY A 221 35.57 -0.62 7.09
N CYS A 222 34.48 -1.25 7.50
CA CYS A 222 33.15 -0.65 7.59
C CYS A 222 32.63 -0.77 9.03
N GLU A 223 31.66 0.05 9.40
CA GLU A 223 31.05 0.01 10.74
C GLU A 223 30.18 -1.23 10.93
N TYR A 224 29.45 -1.63 9.88
CA TYR A 224 28.49 -2.74 9.90
C TYR A 224 28.83 -3.84 8.91
N ARG A 225 28.44 -5.07 9.26
CA ARG A 225 28.61 -6.29 8.45
C ARG A 225 27.35 -6.64 7.64
N THR A 226 26.20 -6.31 8.18
CA THR A 226 24.86 -6.52 7.61
C THR A 226 24.19 -5.18 7.34
N VAL A 227 23.18 -5.18 6.47
CA VAL A 227 22.33 -4.00 6.23
C VAL A 227 21.37 -3.80 7.42
N GLN A 228 20.85 -4.88 8.02
CA GLN A 228 19.95 -4.77 9.18
C GLN A 228 20.59 -4.06 10.38
N ASP A 229 21.85 -4.37 10.74
CA ASP A 229 22.51 -3.74 11.89
C ASP A 229 22.62 -2.21 11.71
N ALA A 230 22.84 -1.75 10.48
CA ALA A 230 22.88 -0.34 10.13
C ALA A 230 21.48 0.32 10.17
N VAL A 231 20.43 -0.41 9.77
CA VAL A 231 19.03 0.06 9.90
C VAL A 231 18.64 0.19 11.38
N ASP A 232 19.01 -0.77 12.22
CA ASP A 232 18.69 -0.75 13.65
C ASP A 232 19.37 0.42 14.40
N ARG A 233 20.45 0.95 13.84
CA ARG A 233 21.15 2.15 14.34
C ARG A 233 20.43 3.47 14.01
N ALA A 234 19.68 3.55 12.91
CA ALA A 234 19.02 4.76 12.43
C ALA A 234 18.10 5.36 13.50
N PRO A 235 18.04 6.69 13.71
CA PRO A 235 17.20 7.27 14.76
C PRO A 235 15.72 6.87 14.67
N VAL A 236 15.10 6.60 15.82
CA VAL A 236 13.64 6.44 15.92
C VAL A 236 13.01 7.83 15.74
N TRP A 237 12.06 7.95 14.80
CA TRP A 237 11.47 9.21 14.35
C TRP A 237 12.50 10.25 13.93
N GLY A 238 13.51 9.83 13.15
CA GLY A 238 14.56 10.73 12.65
C GLY A 238 14.03 11.80 11.69
N ASP A 239 14.19 13.07 12.07
CA ASP A 239 13.79 14.25 11.28
C ASP A 239 14.70 14.51 10.05
N ARG A 240 15.92 13.96 10.05
CA ARG A 240 16.86 14.04 8.94
C ARG A 240 17.04 12.69 8.27
N ARG A 241 17.50 12.70 7.01
CA ARG A 241 17.95 11.49 6.31
C ARG A 241 19.03 10.78 7.12
N PHE A 242 18.91 9.46 7.26
CA PHE A 242 19.93 8.58 7.81
C PHE A 242 20.48 7.69 6.69
N VAL A 243 21.71 7.96 6.26
CA VAL A 243 22.25 7.43 5.01
C VAL A 243 23.15 6.23 5.26
N ILE A 244 22.71 5.07 4.80
CA ILE A 244 23.42 3.79 4.89
C ILE A 244 24.08 3.53 3.53
N TYR A 245 25.42 3.60 3.49
CA TYR A 245 26.21 3.30 2.31
C TYR A 245 26.63 1.82 2.30
N ILE A 246 26.14 1.06 1.33
CA ILE A 246 26.25 -0.39 1.22
C ILE A 246 27.22 -0.72 0.07
N LYS A 247 28.46 -1.06 0.42
CA LYS A 247 29.51 -1.37 -0.58
C LYS A 247 29.16 -2.59 -1.41
N ALA A 248 29.80 -2.74 -2.57
CA ALA A 248 29.65 -3.89 -3.45
C ALA A 248 29.83 -5.22 -2.70
N GLY A 249 28.95 -6.17 -3.00
CA GLY A 249 28.80 -7.44 -2.30
C GLY A 249 27.38 -7.99 -2.40
N VAL A 250 27.23 -9.29 -2.16
CA VAL A 250 25.94 -9.98 -2.12
C VAL A 250 25.57 -10.24 -0.66
N TYR A 251 24.61 -9.51 -0.12
CA TYR A 251 24.13 -9.56 1.26
C TYR A 251 22.93 -10.51 1.34
N ASP A 252 23.17 -11.74 1.79
CA ASP A 252 22.15 -12.77 2.00
C ASP A 252 21.52 -12.56 3.38
N GLU A 253 20.51 -11.68 3.43
CA GLU A 253 19.85 -11.25 4.65
C GLU A 253 18.45 -10.69 4.38
N ILE A 254 17.57 -10.79 5.37
CA ILE A 254 16.21 -10.25 5.32
C ILE A 254 16.20 -8.92 6.06
N VAL A 255 16.01 -7.83 5.33
CA VAL A 255 16.07 -6.46 5.87
C VAL A 255 14.68 -5.91 6.12
N ARG A 256 14.48 -5.30 7.29
CA ARG A 256 13.25 -4.61 7.70
C ARG A 256 13.60 -3.20 8.14
N VAL A 257 12.94 -2.21 7.55
CA VAL A 257 12.95 -0.81 8.01
C VAL A 257 11.64 -0.57 8.77
N PRO A 258 11.64 -0.61 10.12
CA PRO A 258 10.42 -0.44 10.93
C PRO A 258 9.71 0.88 10.69
N PHE A 259 8.42 0.93 11.03
CA PHE A 259 7.57 2.10 10.85
C PHE A 259 8.10 3.36 11.56
N GLU A 260 8.77 3.17 12.70
CA GLU A 260 9.36 4.23 13.51
C GLU A 260 10.76 4.65 13.02
N ARG A 261 11.35 4.03 11.99
CA ARG A 261 12.65 4.42 11.42
C ARG A 261 12.44 5.23 10.14
N THR A 262 12.09 6.49 10.30
CA THR A 262 11.82 7.43 9.19
C THR A 262 13.11 7.92 8.52
N ASN A 263 13.00 8.33 7.26
CA ASN A 263 14.04 8.95 6.44
C ASN A 263 15.31 8.11 6.24
N VAL A 264 15.22 6.78 6.31
CA VAL A 264 16.34 5.87 6.03
C VAL A 264 16.65 5.85 4.52
N VAL A 265 17.92 5.99 4.16
CA VAL A 265 18.38 5.97 2.76
C VAL A 265 19.38 4.85 2.55
N PHE A 266 19.16 3.98 1.56
CA PHE A 266 20.13 2.99 1.10
C PHE A 266 20.84 3.51 -0.15
N LEU A 267 22.18 3.61 -0.11
CA LEU A 267 23.02 3.94 -1.26
C LEU A 267 23.96 2.76 -1.56
N GLY A 268 23.87 2.17 -2.74
CA GLY A 268 24.80 1.13 -3.20
C GLY A 268 25.92 1.65 -4.12
N GLU A 269 26.77 0.74 -4.61
CA GLU A 269 27.87 1.03 -5.56
C GLU A 269 27.50 0.71 -7.03
N GLY A 270 26.21 0.43 -7.28
CA GLY A 270 25.61 0.13 -8.58
C GLY A 270 24.73 -1.12 -8.56
N MET A 271 23.67 -1.11 -9.38
CA MET A 271 22.91 -2.31 -9.73
C MET A 271 23.86 -3.43 -10.17
N GLY A 272 23.58 -4.66 -9.71
CA GLY A 272 24.40 -5.85 -9.93
C GLY A 272 25.71 -5.90 -9.13
N LYS A 273 26.13 -4.81 -8.47
CA LYS A 273 27.33 -4.79 -7.60
C LYS A 273 26.98 -4.87 -6.12
N THR A 274 26.04 -4.05 -5.66
CA THR A 274 25.46 -4.13 -4.31
C THR A 274 24.15 -4.88 -4.44
N VAL A 275 24.08 -6.11 -3.93
CA VAL A 275 22.90 -6.99 -4.06
C VAL A 275 22.43 -7.40 -2.67
N ILE A 276 21.17 -7.14 -2.32
CA ILE A 276 20.53 -7.70 -1.12
C ILE A 276 19.64 -8.86 -1.59
N THR A 277 19.91 -10.07 -1.11
CA THR A 277 19.28 -11.32 -1.57
C THR A 277 18.65 -12.08 -0.41
N GLY A 278 17.63 -12.87 -0.72
CA GLY A 278 16.92 -13.74 0.20
C GLY A 278 16.08 -14.76 -0.59
N ASN A 279 15.47 -15.73 0.08
CA ASN A 279 14.74 -16.83 -0.60
C ASN A 279 13.44 -17.25 0.11
N LEU A 280 12.88 -16.35 0.94
CA LEU A 280 11.63 -16.61 1.65
C LEU A 280 10.46 -16.70 0.67
N ASN A 281 9.58 -17.68 0.89
CA ASN A 281 8.42 -17.96 0.06
C ASN A 281 7.27 -18.57 0.88
N VAL A 282 6.05 -18.55 0.34
CA VAL A 282 4.85 -19.06 1.05
C VAL A 282 4.78 -20.57 1.21
N GLY A 283 5.64 -21.34 0.52
CA GLY A 283 5.77 -22.78 0.75
C GLY A 283 6.38 -23.11 2.11
N MET A 284 7.06 -22.15 2.73
CA MET A 284 7.65 -22.28 4.06
C MET A 284 6.61 -22.14 5.17
N VAL A 285 6.61 -23.06 6.13
CA VAL A 285 5.67 -23.06 7.27
C VAL A 285 5.77 -21.75 8.06
N GLY A 286 4.63 -21.08 8.24
CA GLY A 286 4.52 -19.80 8.93
C GLY A 286 4.79 -18.57 8.05
N VAL A 287 5.32 -18.70 6.84
CA VAL A 287 5.68 -17.54 6.01
C VAL A 287 4.47 -17.11 5.19
N SER A 288 3.81 -16.02 5.60
CA SER A 288 2.82 -15.36 4.72
C SER A 288 3.54 -14.53 3.66
N THR A 289 2.86 -14.20 2.56
CA THR A 289 3.49 -13.41 1.48
C THR A 289 4.03 -12.05 1.94
N TYR A 290 3.36 -11.39 2.90
CA TYR A 290 3.86 -10.16 3.54
C TYR A 290 5.25 -10.34 4.19
N ASN A 291 5.53 -11.54 4.71
CA ASN A 291 6.80 -11.88 5.35
C ASN A 291 7.89 -12.31 4.35
N THR A 292 7.54 -12.66 3.09
CA THR A 292 8.50 -13.16 2.08
C THR A 292 9.48 -12.11 1.56
N ALA A 293 9.23 -10.82 1.82
CA ALA A 293 10.05 -9.73 1.29
C ALA A 293 11.52 -9.87 1.71
N THR A 294 12.45 -9.82 0.77
CA THR A 294 13.88 -9.67 1.08
C THR A 294 14.10 -8.34 1.80
N VAL A 295 13.64 -7.23 1.21
CA VAL A 295 13.63 -5.91 1.84
C VAL A 295 12.18 -5.44 2.05
N GLY A 296 11.79 -5.21 3.30
CA GLY A 296 10.47 -4.72 3.68
C GLY A 296 10.57 -3.39 4.42
N VAL A 297 9.95 -2.35 3.87
CA VAL A 297 10.02 -0.98 4.38
C VAL A 297 8.66 -0.53 4.88
N SER A 298 8.59 -0.05 6.11
CA SER A 298 7.38 0.57 6.67
C SER A 298 7.60 2.00 7.20
N GLY A 299 8.85 2.42 7.41
CA GLY A 299 9.20 3.78 7.88
C GLY A 299 9.23 4.82 6.76
N ASP A 300 8.51 5.93 6.95
CA ASP A 300 8.28 6.97 5.94
C ASP A 300 9.54 7.69 5.44
N GLY A 301 9.48 8.22 4.22
CA GLY A 301 10.57 8.98 3.60
C GLY A 301 11.75 8.10 3.18
N PHE A 302 11.55 6.79 3.07
CA PHE A 302 12.59 5.85 2.67
C PHE A 302 13.12 6.15 1.26
N MET A 303 14.43 6.02 1.07
CA MET A 303 15.04 6.15 -0.25
C MET A 303 15.99 5.00 -0.55
N ALA A 304 16.06 4.57 -1.81
CA ALA A 304 17.02 3.56 -2.26
C ALA A 304 17.61 3.95 -3.62
N LYS A 305 18.95 3.85 -3.74
CA LYS A 305 19.66 4.12 -4.99
C LYS A 305 20.88 3.25 -5.24
N ASP A 306 21.08 2.89 -6.51
CA ASP A 306 22.26 2.19 -7.04
C ASP A 306 22.52 0.82 -6.39
N LEU A 307 21.47 0.00 -6.21
CA LEU A 307 21.58 -1.38 -5.71
C LEU A 307 20.59 -2.35 -6.38
N THR A 308 20.75 -3.65 -6.12
CA THR A 308 19.80 -4.71 -6.49
C THR A 308 19.14 -5.27 -5.23
N ILE A 309 17.84 -5.52 -5.29
CA ILE A 309 17.09 -6.26 -4.26
C ILE A 309 16.47 -7.48 -4.94
N GLU A 310 16.74 -8.68 -4.45
CA GLU A 310 16.30 -9.91 -5.12
C GLU A 310 15.71 -10.97 -4.18
N ASN A 311 14.80 -11.79 -4.72
CA ASN A 311 14.33 -13.02 -4.07
C ASN A 311 14.57 -14.24 -4.96
N THR A 312 15.43 -15.13 -4.49
CA THR A 312 15.96 -16.31 -5.19
C THR A 312 15.24 -17.62 -4.84
N ALA A 313 14.08 -17.55 -4.17
CA ALA A 313 13.26 -18.74 -3.86
C ALA A 313 12.93 -19.58 -5.10
N GLY A 314 12.89 -18.95 -6.27
CA GLY A 314 12.76 -19.60 -7.55
C GLY A 314 11.32 -19.86 -7.97
N PRO A 315 11.14 -20.53 -9.11
CA PRO A 315 9.85 -20.61 -9.78
C PRO A 315 8.83 -21.50 -9.03
N ASP A 316 9.27 -22.67 -8.56
CA ASP A 316 8.39 -23.64 -7.90
C ASP A 316 7.95 -23.23 -6.48
N ALA A 317 8.47 -22.11 -5.94
CA ALA A 317 8.25 -21.66 -4.58
C ALA A 317 6.94 -20.85 -4.36
N HIS A 318 6.21 -20.55 -5.44
CA HIS A 318 5.07 -19.63 -5.45
C HIS A 318 5.47 -18.21 -4.98
N GLN A 319 4.59 -17.47 -4.28
CA GLN A 319 4.84 -16.07 -3.94
C GLN A 319 6.13 -15.88 -3.11
N ALA A 320 7.04 -15.05 -3.61
CA ALA A 320 8.37 -14.79 -3.04
C ALA A 320 8.84 -13.36 -3.39
N VAL A 321 8.63 -12.43 -2.44
CA VAL A 321 8.82 -11.00 -2.66
C VAL A 321 10.30 -10.58 -2.57
N ALA A 322 10.77 -9.73 -3.49
CA ALA A 322 12.06 -9.05 -3.33
C ALA A 322 11.89 -7.75 -2.51
N PHE A 323 11.00 -6.85 -2.92
CA PHE A 323 10.78 -5.57 -2.25
C PHE A 323 9.30 -5.29 -1.92
N ARG A 324 9.07 -4.77 -0.70
CA ARG A 324 7.78 -4.29 -0.18
C ARG A 324 7.98 -2.92 0.44
N SER A 325 7.10 -1.96 0.14
CA SER A 325 7.06 -0.67 0.82
C SER A 325 5.64 -0.26 1.23
N ASP A 326 5.49 0.05 2.53
CA ASP A 326 4.34 0.75 3.12
C ASP A 326 4.65 2.23 3.41
N SER A 327 5.87 2.68 3.09
CA SER A 327 6.39 4.01 3.43
C SER A 327 5.78 5.09 2.54
N ASP A 328 5.22 6.11 3.17
CA ASP A 328 4.82 7.34 2.47
C ASP A 328 6.07 8.07 1.95
N LEU A 329 5.92 8.75 0.81
CA LEU A 329 6.99 9.51 0.14
C LEU A 329 8.29 8.71 -0.15
N SER A 330 8.18 7.40 -0.39
CA SER A 330 9.32 6.57 -0.82
C SER A 330 9.89 7.02 -2.17
N VAL A 331 11.23 7.06 -2.32
CA VAL A 331 11.91 7.32 -3.60
C VAL A 331 12.87 6.18 -3.95
N ILE A 332 12.70 5.59 -5.13
CA ILE A 332 13.52 4.48 -5.62
C ILE A 332 14.11 4.90 -6.97
N GLU A 333 15.44 4.96 -7.08
CA GLU A 333 16.15 5.45 -8.27
C GLU A 333 17.30 4.51 -8.62
N SER A 334 17.43 4.06 -9.87
CA SER A 334 18.52 3.12 -10.25
C SER A 334 18.60 1.88 -9.33
N VAL A 335 17.45 1.31 -8.98
CA VAL A 335 17.36 0.04 -8.22
C VAL A 335 16.83 -1.05 -9.12
N GLU A 336 17.51 -2.20 -9.10
CA GLU A 336 17.12 -3.41 -9.82
C GLU A 336 16.33 -4.32 -8.88
N PHE A 337 15.16 -4.79 -9.30
CA PHE A 337 14.38 -5.80 -8.56
C PHE A 337 14.40 -7.11 -9.33
N ARG A 338 14.85 -8.20 -8.70
CA ARG A 338 14.86 -9.54 -9.32
C ARG A 338 14.08 -10.56 -8.50
N GLY A 339 13.46 -11.51 -9.17
CA GLY A 339 12.75 -12.60 -8.52
C GLY A 339 11.84 -13.32 -9.49
N HIS A 340 10.87 -14.03 -8.93
CA HIS A 340 9.88 -14.78 -9.68
C HIS A 340 8.49 -14.23 -9.35
N GLN A 341 7.59 -15.04 -8.79
CA GLN A 341 6.26 -14.60 -8.43
C GLN A 341 6.30 -13.55 -7.29
N ASP A 342 5.63 -12.41 -7.51
CA ASP A 342 5.47 -11.29 -6.57
C ASP A 342 6.77 -10.47 -6.29
N THR A 343 7.75 -10.52 -7.20
CA THR A 343 9.05 -9.79 -7.11
C THR A 343 8.94 -8.37 -6.54
N LEU A 344 8.07 -7.52 -7.09
CA LEU A 344 7.69 -6.25 -6.48
C LEU A 344 6.30 -6.37 -5.84
N TYR A 345 6.23 -6.25 -4.51
CA TYR A 345 5.00 -6.57 -3.79
C TYR A 345 3.98 -5.44 -3.76
N ALA A 346 3.18 -5.41 -4.82
CA ALA A 346 1.74 -5.49 -4.60
C ALA A 346 1.25 -6.88 -5.05
N HIS A 347 1.01 -7.75 -4.06
CA HIS A 347 0.20 -9.00 -4.02
C HIS A 347 -0.84 -9.13 -5.16
N SER A 348 -1.19 -10.29 -5.76
CA SER A 348 -0.40 -11.47 -6.19
C SER A 348 -1.16 -12.26 -7.29
N LEU A 349 -0.48 -13.12 -8.06
CA LEU A 349 -0.92 -14.35 -8.80
C LEU A 349 0.23 -14.84 -9.75
N ARG A 350 0.00 -15.85 -10.61
CA ARG A 350 1.00 -16.62 -11.43
C ARG A 350 1.73 -15.78 -12.53
N GLN A 351 2.81 -16.22 -13.21
CA GLN A 351 3.60 -17.47 -13.22
C GLN A 351 5.11 -17.19 -13.38
N GLN A 352 5.94 -17.99 -12.70
CA GLN A 352 7.13 -18.61 -13.29
C GLN A 352 7.29 -19.92 -12.50
N LEU A 353 7.13 -21.08 -13.13
CA LEU A 353 7.21 -22.45 -12.60
C LEU A 353 8.22 -23.29 -13.41
N SER A 354 8.49 -22.93 -14.67
CA SER A 354 9.63 -23.45 -15.44
C SER A 354 9.86 -22.60 -16.69
N PRO A 355 10.89 -21.73 -16.75
CA PRO A 355 11.18 -20.93 -17.95
C PRO A 355 11.24 -21.77 -19.23
N ALA A 356 11.90 -22.93 -19.22
CA ALA A 356 11.97 -23.84 -20.37
C ALA A 356 10.61 -24.35 -20.93
N LYS A 357 9.51 -24.21 -20.17
CA LYS A 357 8.17 -24.69 -20.53
C LYS A 357 7.23 -23.60 -21.07
N GLY A 358 7.57 -22.31 -20.89
CA GLY A 358 6.83 -21.15 -21.40
C GLY A 358 5.55 -20.81 -20.64
N GLU A 359 5.47 -19.56 -20.14
CA GLU A 359 4.42 -19.12 -19.21
C GLU A 359 4.05 -17.62 -19.33
N THR A 360 2.98 -17.23 -18.65
CA THR A 360 2.44 -15.87 -18.52
C THR A 360 2.81 -15.24 -17.18
N ASP A 361 3.48 -14.10 -17.20
CA ASP A 361 3.91 -13.33 -16.03
C ASP A 361 3.45 -11.86 -16.08
N ALA A 362 3.44 -11.16 -14.95
CA ALA A 362 3.02 -9.77 -14.84
C ALA A 362 3.91 -8.97 -13.88
N VAL A 363 4.61 -7.95 -14.40
CA VAL A 363 5.58 -7.12 -13.67
C VAL A 363 4.98 -6.42 -12.44
N THR A 364 3.67 -6.14 -12.44
CA THR A 364 2.96 -5.52 -11.32
C THR A 364 1.58 -6.11 -11.06
N ALA A 365 1.12 -6.09 -9.80
CA ALA A 365 -0.25 -6.49 -9.45
C ALA A 365 -0.91 -5.52 -8.44
N GLN A 366 -0.95 -4.22 -8.77
CA GLN A 366 -1.34 -3.17 -7.81
C GLN A 366 -2.73 -3.40 -7.16
N GLY A 367 -2.81 -3.14 -5.85
CA GLY A 367 -3.86 -3.61 -4.96
C GLY A 367 -4.91 -2.63 -4.48
N ARG A 368 -5.19 -1.52 -5.17
CA ARG A 368 -6.20 -0.53 -4.72
C ARG A 368 -7.60 -1.18 -4.57
N THR A 369 -8.07 -1.32 -3.33
CA THR A 369 -9.33 -2.00 -2.96
C THR A 369 -10.55 -1.09 -2.99
N ASP A 370 -10.33 0.22 -2.84
CA ASP A 370 -11.39 1.21 -2.71
C ASP A 370 -11.14 2.40 -3.66
N PRO A 371 -12.16 2.90 -4.38
CA PRO A 371 -12.00 3.97 -5.37
C PRO A 371 -11.53 5.30 -4.79
N VAL A 372 -11.71 5.52 -3.48
CA VAL A 372 -11.32 6.75 -2.78
C VAL A 372 -9.81 6.82 -2.55
N GLN A 373 -9.13 5.68 -2.50
CA GLN A 373 -7.70 5.60 -2.22
C GLN A 373 -6.88 6.30 -3.32
N SER A 374 -5.99 7.18 -2.90
CA SER A 374 -5.03 7.87 -3.77
C SER A 374 -3.74 7.05 -4.01
N THR A 375 -3.76 5.74 -3.74
CA THR A 375 -2.62 4.84 -3.93
C THR A 375 -2.43 4.43 -5.41
N GLY A 376 -1.22 4.04 -5.77
CA GLY A 376 -0.86 3.64 -7.13
C GLY A 376 0.63 3.32 -7.20
N PHE A 377 1.05 2.68 -8.29
CA PHE A 377 2.46 2.61 -8.66
C PHE A 377 2.76 3.60 -9.79
N VAL A 378 3.91 4.26 -9.71
CA VAL A 378 4.46 5.09 -10.79
C VAL A 378 5.90 4.65 -11.00
N PHE A 379 6.18 4.13 -12.19
CA PHE A 379 7.52 3.85 -12.67
C PHE A 379 7.91 4.99 -13.61
N LEU A 380 9.05 5.63 -13.35
CA LEU A 380 9.56 6.77 -14.12
C LEU A 380 10.97 6.45 -14.59
N ASN A 381 11.24 6.62 -15.89
CA ASN A 381 12.57 6.42 -16.49
C ASN A 381 13.21 5.06 -16.15
N CYS A 382 12.38 4.00 -16.07
CA CYS A 382 12.82 2.64 -15.71
C CYS A 382 13.15 1.81 -16.95
N SER A 383 13.87 0.69 -16.77
CA SER A 383 14.01 -0.37 -17.79
C SER A 383 13.24 -1.60 -17.33
N ILE A 384 12.41 -2.18 -18.21
CA ILE A 384 11.64 -3.40 -17.94
C ILE A 384 12.02 -4.43 -19.00
N ASP A 385 12.89 -5.36 -18.65
CA ASP A 385 13.35 -6.44 -19.54
C ASP A 385 13.63 -7.72 -18.75
N GLY A 386 13.91 -8.82 -19.44
CA GLY A 386 14.34 -10.07 -18.82
C GLY A 386 15.84 -10.11 -18.51
N ASP A 387 16.24 -10.92 -17.53
CA ASP A 387 17.66 -11.27 -17.36
C ASP A 387 18.19 -12.17 -18.50
N ASN A 388 19.50 -12.34 -18.58
CA ASN A 388 20.14 -13.11 -19.65
C ASN A 388 19.68 -14.57 -19.75
N GLU A 389 19.33 -15.20 -18.61
CA GLU A 389 18.86 -16.59 -18.60
C GLU A 389 17.41 -16.66 -19.12
N PHE A 390 16.52 -15.82 -18.58
CA PHE A 390 15.14 -15.73 -19.03
C PHE A 390 15.03 -15.35 -20.51
N MET A 391 15.86 -14.41 -20.98
CA MET A 391 15.91 -14.03 -22.39
C MET A 391 16.41 -15.17 -23.29
N GLY A 392 17.27 -16.06 -22.78
CA GLY A 392 17.64 -17.30 -23.47
C GLY A 392 16.44 -18.21 -23.73
N TYR A 393 15.58 -18.42 -22.72
CA TYR A 393 14.33 -19.20 -22.90
C TYR A 393 13.32 -18.48 -23.80
N PHE A 394 13.16 -17.16 -23.62
CA PHE A 394 12.30 -16.32 -24.46
C PHE A 394 12.67 -16.44 -25.94
N TYR A 395 13.94 -16.26 -26.31
CA TYR A 395 14.37 -16.38 -27.71
C TYR A 395 14.24 -17.81 -28.26
N ALA A 396 14.36 -18.84 -27.42
CA ALA A 396 14.15 -20.21 -27.84
C ALA A 396 12.67 -20.52 -28.17
N LYS A 397 11.70 -19.92 -27.46
CA LYS A 397 10.27 -20.20 -27.63
C LYS A 397 9.36 -18.97 -27.39
N PRO A 398 9.48 -17.88 -28.16
CA PRO A 398 8.85 -16.60 -27.79
C PRO A 398 7.32 -16.65 -27.73
N ALA A 399 6.67 -17.52 -28.53
CA ALA A 399 5.21 -17.63 -28.59
C ALA A 399 4.54 -18.12 -27.29
N ILE A 400 5.28 -18.79 -26.41
CA ILE A 400 4.77 -19.33 -25.13
C ILE A 400 5.18 -18.50 -23.92
N HIS A 401 6.07 -17.51 -24.08
CA HIS A 401 6.46 -16.57 -23.04
C HIS A 401 5.67 -15.26 -23.19
N LYS A 402 4.93 -14.86 -22.15
CA LYS A 402 4.10 -13.64 -22.18
C LYS A 402 4.30 -12.81 -20.91
N VAL A 403 5.06 -11.73 -20.99
CA VAL A 403 5.25 -10.81 -19.85
C VAL A 403 4.38 -9.58 -20.05
N TYR A 404 3.47 -9.31 -19.11
CA TYR A 404 2.60 -8.15 -19.11
C TYR A 404 3.13 -7.08 -18.14
N LEU A 405 2.88 -5.80 -18.40
CA LEU A 405 3.27 -4.71 -17.49
C LEU A 405 2.55 -4.79 -16.14
N GLY A 406 1.38 -5.43 -16.12
CA GLY A 406 0.73 -5.80 -14.87
C GLY A 406 -0.64 -6.44 -15.04
N ARG A 407 -1.30 -6.61 -13.90
CA ARG A 407 -2.69 -7.07 -13.79
C ARG A 407 -3.40 -6.43 -12.60
N PRO A 408 -4.74 -6.31 -12.65
CA PRO A 408 -5.51 -5.84 -11.51
C PRO A 408 -5.69 -6.94 -10.44
N TRP A 409 -4.95 -6.90 -9.34
CA TRP A 409 -5.24 -7.77 -8.18
C TRP A 409 -6.57 -7.40 -7.51
N LYS A 410 -6.86 -6.09 -7.46
CA LYS A 410 -8.12 -5.52 -6.96
C LYS A 410 -8.82 -4.68 -8.02
N GLU A 411 -10.11 -4.44 -7.79
CA GLU A 411 -11.04 -3.77 -8.71
C GLU A 411 -10.53 -2.41 -9.22
N PHE A 412 -9.91 -1.62 -8.35
CA PHE A 412 -9.49 -0.24 -8.64
C PHE A 412 -7.99 -0.12 -8.96
N SER A 413 -7.29 -1.24 -9.21
CA SER A 413 -5.84 -1.29 -9.47
C SER A 413 -5.33 -0.16 -10.37
N ARG A 414 -4.23 0.49 -9.96
CA ARG A 414 -3.67 1.66 -10.63
C ARG A 414 -2.14 1.62 -10.68
N THR A 415 -1.60 1.44 -11.88
CA THR A 415 -0.16 1.48 -12.18
C THR A 415 0.07 2.40 -13.39
N VAL A 416 1.13 3.19 -13.37
CA VAL A 416 1.57 4.07 -14.46
C VAL A 416 3.04 3.80 -14.75
N PHE A 417 3.39 3.74 -16.03
CA PHE A 417 4.77 3.71 -16.52
C PHE A 417 5.01 4.96 -17.37
N VAL A 418 6.07 5.71 -17.07
CA VAL A 418 6.37 7.01 -17.67
C VAL A 418 7.83 6.99 -18.14
N ASP A 419 8.06 7.22 -19.42
CA ASP A 419 9.38 7.23 -20.05
C ASP A 419 10.23 5.96 -19.80
N CYS A 420 9.57 4.82 -19.53
CA CYS A 420 10.25 3.55 -19.32
C CYS A 420 10.60 2.86 -20.64
N TYR A 421 11.80 2.31 -20.74
CA TYR A 421 12.15 1.35 -21.79
C TYR A 421 11.43 0.01 -21.53
N MET A 422 10.76 -0.50 -22.57
CA MET A 422 10.10 -1.80 -22.57
C MET A 422 10.88 -2.76 -23.45
N GLY A 423 11.44 -3.80 -22.82
CA GLY A 423 12.16 -4.88 -23.48
C GLY A 423 11.29 -5.71 -24.41
N LYS A 424 11.94 -6.43 -25.34
CA LYS A 424 11.24 -7.26 -26.35
C LYS A 424 10.36 -8.36 -25.76
N VAL A 425 10.57 -8.70 -24.50
CA VAL A 425 9.82 -9.74 -23.77
C VAL A 425 8.46 -9.25 -23.27
N VAL A 426 8.27 -7.92 -23.17
CA VAL A 426 7.00 -7.30 -22.77
C VAL A 426 6.00 -7.40 -23.93
N CYS A 427 4.82 -7.97 -23.66
CA CYS A 427 3.72 -8.05 -24.62
C CYS A 427 3.22 -6.67 -25.05
N SER A 428 2.89 -6.53 -26.33
CA SER A 428 2.24 -5.33 -26.88
C SER A 428 0.85 -5.07 -26.28
N ASP A 429 0.14 -6.14 -25.92
CA ASP A 429 -1.05 -6.06 -25.06
C ASP A 429 -0.60 -5.82 -23.61
N ALA A 430 -0.71 -4.58 -23.14
CA ALA A 430 -0.06 -4.13 -21.89
C ALA A 430 -0.53 -4.80 -20.57
N LEU A 431 -1.70 -5.46 -20.53
CA LEU A 431 -2.33 -5.95 -19.30
C LEU A 431 -2.91 -7.38 -19.44
N GLU A 432 -2.65 -8.24 -18.45
CA GLU A 432 -3.31 -9.56 -18.35
C GLU A 432 -4.78 -9.37 -17.97
N LYS A 433 -5.70 -9.66 -18.90
CA LYS A 433 -7.15 -9.58 -18.63
C LYS A 433 -7.58 -10.71 -17.70
N ARG A 434 -8.03 -10.37 -16.47
CA ARG A 434 -8.84 -11.29 -15.65
C ARG A 434 -10.03 -11.78 -16.47
N ARG A 435 -10.21 -13.10 -16.55
CA ARG A 435 -11.31 -13.81 -17.24
C ARG A 435 -12.62 -13.01 -17.30
N LEU A 436 -12.83 -12.33 -18.43
CA LEU A 436 -14.14 -12.00 -18.99
C LEU A 436 -14.08 -12.49 -20.44
N LEU A 437 -14.94 -13.47 -20.71
CA LEU A 437 -15.18 -14.23 -21.93
C LEU A 437 -14.49 -13.74 -23.21
N CYS A 438 -13.59 -14.57 -23.75
CA CYS A 438 -13.28 -14.55 -25.18
C CYS A 438 -14.37 -15.31 -25.95
N GLU A 439 -15.47 -14.61 -26.24
CA GLU A 439 -16.34 -14.85 -27.40
C GLU A 439 -16.50 -13.47 -28.05
N GLY A 440 -16.37 -13.25 -29.36
CA GLY A 440 -16.12 -14.09 -30.51
C GLY A 440 -16.02 -13.15 -31.73
N THR A 441 -15.28 -13.55 -32.75
CA THR A 441 -15.05 -12.85 -34.04
C THR A 441 -16.31 -12.32 -34.73
N PRO A 442 -16.21 -11.34 -35.66
CA PRO A 442 -15.02 -10.97 -36.45
C PRO A 442 -14.40 -9.60 -36.16
#